data_AF-A0A7V2X942-F1
#
_entry.id   AF-A0A7V2X942-F1
#
_cell.length_a   1.000
_cell.length_b   1.000
_cell.length_c   1.000
_cell.angle_alpha   90.00
_cell.angle_beta   90.00
_cell.angle_gamma   90.00
#
_symmetry.space_group_name_H-M   'P 1'
#
loop_
_entity.id
_entity.type
_entity.pdbx_description
1 polymer ?
#
loop_
_entity_poly.entity_id
_entity_poly.type
_entity_poly.pdbx_seq_one_letter_code
_entity_poly.pdbx_strand_id
1 'polypeptide(L)'
;MKDRAKTAGFTLIEVLLVIGIVCILAGIAVFSYSSSKTKAFDAVALEDLRQAYSSATAFFLYHPDSTLTQSDLKRYGFRPSPNVILSIIDGSPAGLFLLSRYNAPGARAFFSYSNDAASPGQPGQIWMAQVLPEGQVGGPQSPGLTGGPSAQGGEPGQGNSSVQANLLGKCNALAKEALRQAFHTAQSFFQSNPDGVLTKEAL
;
A
#
# COMPACT_ATOMS: atom_id res chain seq x y z
N MET A 1 -35.13 61.59 20.33
CA MET A 1 -33.80 61.33 20.92
C MET A 1 -33.19 60.18 20.16
N LYS A 2 -31.97 60.34 19.63
CA LYS A 2 -31.34 59.36 18.72
C LYS A 2 -30.26 58.64 19.50
N ASP A 3 -30.56 57.42 19.94
CA ASP A 3 -29.64 56.60 20.72
C ASP A 3 -28.44 56.22 19.84
N ARG A 4 -27.26 56.74 20.18
CA ARG A 4 -26.02 56.38 19.49
C ARG A 4 -25.61 54.99 19.97
N ALA A 5 -25.79 53.99 19.12
CA ALA A 5 -25.24 52.66 19.32
C ALA A 5 -23.73 52.77 19.53
N LYS A 6 -23.23 52.28 20.69
CA LYS A 6 -21.79 52.22 20.96
C LYS A 6 -21.16 51.21 20.00
N THR A 7 -20.33 51.69 19.08
CA THR A 7 -19.45 50.83 18.30
C THR A 7 -18.39 50.25 19.24
N ALA A 8 -18.51 48.97 19.58
CA ALA A 8 -17.49 48.25 20.32
C ALA A 8 -16.28 48.01 19.39
N GLY A 9 -15.11 48.56 19.74
CA GLY A 9 -13.85 48.31 19.06
C GLY A 9 -13.04 47.23 19.77
N PHE A 10 -12.34 46.39 19.02
CA PHE A 10 -11.37 45.42 19.55
C PHE A 10 -10.10 46.15 20.01
N THR A 11 -9.53 45.71 21.12
CA THR A 11 -8.24 46.23 21.60
C THR A 11 -7.08 45.57 20.84
N LEU A 12 -5.99 46.30 20.60
CA LEU A 12 -4.77 45.75 19.99
C LEU A 12 -4.21 44.57 20.80
N ILE A 13 -4.35 44.61 22.13
CA ILE A 13 -3.88 43.54 23.01
C ILE A 13 -4.73 42.27 22.89
N GLU A 14 -6.04 42.38 22.67
CA GLU A 14 -6.88 41.21 22.38
C GLU A 14 -6.43 40.53 21.10
N VAL A 15 -6.18 41.30 20.04
CA VAL A 15 -5.70 40.73 18.77
C VAL A 15 -4.31 40.12 18.93
N LEU A 16 -3.42 40.75 19.72
CA LEU A 16 -2.05 40.27 19.98
C LEU A 16 -2.04 38.92 20.70
N LEU A 17 -2.85 38.77 21.76
CA LEU A 17 -2.94 37.52 22.50
C LEU A 17 -3.50 36.38 21.62
N VAL A 18 -4.51 36.70 20.79
CA VAL A 18 -5.14 35.72 19.90
C VAL A 18 -4.15 35.17 18.88
N ILE A 19 -3.41 36.04 18.17
CA ILE A 19 -2.40 35.57 17.22
C ILE A 19 -1.26 34.82 17.93
N GLY A 20 -0.91 35.23 19.17
CA GLY A 20 0.09 34.55 19.99
C GLY A 20 -0.29 33.09 20.29
N ILE A 21 -1.53 32.85 20.72
CA ILE A 21 -2.02 31.49 21.02
C ILE A 21 -2.11 30.66 19.74
N VAL A 22 -2.59 31.22 18.62
CA VAL A 22 -2.68 30.51 17.33
C VAL A 22 -1.30 30.07 16.82
N CYS A 23 -0.27 30.90 16.98
CA CYS A 23 1.10 30.55 16.60
C CYS A 23 1.66 29.37 17.41
N ILE A 24 1.37 29.31 18.71
CA ILE A 24 1.80 28.19 19.57
C ILE A 24 1.10 26.90 19.16
N LEU A 25 -0.23 26.93 18.95
CA LEU A 25 -1.00 25.76 18.52
C LEU A 25 -0.57 25.26 17.14
N ALA A 26 -0.35 26.17 16.19
CA ALA A 26 0.11 25.82 14.85
C ALA A 26 1.52 25.19 14.88
N GLY A 27 2.42 25.70 15.73
CA GLY A 27 3.77 25.14 15.90
C GLY A 27 3.77 23.67 16.34
N ILE A 28 2.89 23.30 17.29
CA ILE A 28 2.76 21.91 17.75
C ILE A 28 2.21 20.99 16.64
N ALA A 29 1.24 21.49 15.86
CA ALA A 29 0.59 20.71 14.81
C ALA A 29 1.55 20.31 13.66
N VAL A 30 2.52 21.17 13.32
CA VAL A 30 3.48 20.92 12.22
C VAL A 30 4.30 19.64 12.45
N PHE A 31 4.73 19.36 13.68
CA PHE A 31 5.53 18.17 13.97
C PHE A 31 4.76 16.86 13.74
N SER A 32 3.44 16.85 13.95
CA SER A 32 2.62 15.63 13.86
C SER A 32 1.97 15.41 12.50
N TYR A 33 1.77 16.48 11.71
CA TYR A 33 1.03 16.42 10.45
C TYR A 33 1.66 15.49 9.40
N SER A 34 2.99 15.54 9.24
CA SER A 34 3.70 14.74 8.23
C SER A 34 3.60 13.22 8.50
N SER A 35 3.82 12.80 9.74
CA SER A 35 3.74 11.38 10.12
C SER A 35 2.31 10.85 10.03
N SER A 36 1.33 11.64 10.49
CA SER A 36 -0.08 11.27 10.44
C SER A 36 -0.59 11.12 9.01
N LYS A 37 -0.13 11.97 8.08
CA LYS A 37 -0.47 11.89 6.65
C LYS A 37 0.04 10.59 6.01
N THR A 38 1.28 10.20 6.26
CA THR A 38 1.82 8.92 5.73
C THR A 38 1.06 7.72 6.29
N LYS A 39 0.72 7.74 7.59
CA LYS A 39 -0.11 6.68 8.20
C LYS A 39 -1.51 6.60 7.58
N ALA A 40 -2.10 7.74 7.20
CA ALA A 40 -3.38 7.76 6.51
C ALA A 40 -3.28 7.11 5.12
N PHE A 41 -2.22 7.39 4.36
CA PHE A 41 -1.95 6.74 3.07
C PHE A 41 -1.77 5.23 3.21
N ASP A 42 -1.02 4.82 4.21
CA ASP A 42 -0.80 3.41 4.53
C ASP A 42 -2.12 2.70 4.89
N ALA A 43 -3.00 3.35 5.67
CA ALA A 43 -4.30 2.82 6.03
C ALA A 43 -5.21 2.61 4.81
N VAL A 44 -5.21 3.56 3.87
CA VAL A 44 -5.99 3.45 2.62
C VAL A 44 -5.50 2.29 1.77
N ALA A 45 -4.18 2.14 1.58
CA ALA A 45 -3.62 1.04 0.80
C ALA A 45 -3.89 -0.33 1.44
N LEU A 46 -3.82 -0.41 2.77
CA LEU A 46 -4.11 -1.62 3.52
C LEU A 46 -5.60 -2.02 3.42
N GLU A 47 -6.51 -1.05 3.46
CA GLU A 47 -7.94 -1.28 3.33
C GLU A 47 -8.29 -1.79 1.92
N ASP A 48 -7.73 -1.17 0.88
CA ASP A 48 -7.87 -1.66 -0.49
C ASP A 48 -7.38 -3.09 -0.65
N LEU A 49 -6.26 -3.46 -0.01
CA LEU A 49 -5.74 -4.82 -0.04
C LEU A 49 -6.71 -5.82 0.60
N ARG A 50 -7.35 -5.44 1.72
CA ARG A 50 -8.36 -6.27 2.40
C ARG A 50 -9.60 -6.48 1.55
N GLN A 51 -10.10 -5.41 0.95
CA GLN A 51 -11.24 -5.48 0.05
C GLN A 51 -10.91 -6.33 -1.19
N ALA A 52 -9.73 -6.15 -1.77
CA ALA A 52 -9.27 -6.96 -2.89
C ALA A 52 -9.17 -8.44 -2.54
N TYR A 53 -8.62 -8.78 -1.36
CA TYR A 53 -8.55 -10.15 -0.89
C TYR A 53 -9.95 -10.77 -0.71
N SER A 54 -10.87 -10.05 -0.06
CA SER A 54 -12.26 -10.49 0.13
C SER A 54 -12.97 -10.73 -1.21
N SER A 55 -12.82 -9.80 -2.16
CA SER A 55 -13.36 -9.96 -3.52
C SER A 55 -12.72 -11.13 -4.29
N ALA A 56 -11.42 -11.40 -4.08
CA ALA A 56 -10.75 -12.55 -4.66
C ALA A 56 -11.32 -13.87 -4.14
N THR A 57 -11.50 -14.00 -2.82
CA THR A 57 -12.15 -15.18 -2.22
C THR A 57 -13.57 -15.37 -2.74
N ALA A 58 -14.34 -14.28 -2.88
CA ALA A 58 -15.68 -14.33 -3.46
C ALA A 58 -15.66 -14.79 -4.93
N PHE A 59 -14.67 -14.37 -5.73
CA PHE A 59 -14.48 -14.84 -7.10
C PHE A 59 -14.20 -16.35 -7.15
N PHE A 60 -13.28 -16.85 -6.33
CA PHE A 60 -12.89 -18.27 -6.35
C PHE A 60 -14.02 -19.22 -5.93
N LEU A 61 -15.02 -18.73 -5.19
CA LEU A 61 -16.22 -19.52 -4.86
C LEU A 61 -16.99 -19.97 -6.11
N TYR A 62 -17.01 -19.12 -7.15
CA TYR A 62 -17.70 -19.42 -8.42
C TYR A 62 -16.74 -19.90 -9.51
N HIS A 63 -15.45 -19.59 -9.37
CA HIS A 63 -14.42 -19.88 -10.36
C HIS A 63 -13.20 -20.57 -9.73
N PRO A 64 -13.33 -21.82 -9.26
CA PRO A 64 -12.34 -22.48 -8.41
C PRO A 64 -10.99 -22.72 -9.11
N ASP A 65 -10.97 -22.86 -10.45
CA ASP A 65 -9.75 -23.14 -11.23
C ASP A 65 -9.29 -21.95 -12.08
N SER A 66 -9.97 -20.80 -12.00
CA SER A 66 -9.66 -19.64 -12.84
C SER A 66 -8.61 -18.76 -12.21
N THR A 67 -7.87 -18.02 -13.05
CA THR A 67 -6.93 -17.00 -12.58
C THR A 67 -7.66 -15.66 -12.43
N LEU A 68 -7.51 -15.05 -11.26
CA LEU A 68 -8.09 -13.75 -10.94
C LEU A 68 -7.45 -12.62 -11.77
N THR A 69 -8.28 -11.79 -12.39
CA THR A 69 -7.85 -10.54 -13.04
C THR A 69 -8.35 -9.29 -12.30
N GLN A 70 -7.79 -8.13 -12.63
CA GLN A 70 -8.22 -6.86 -12.02
C GLN A 70 -9.66 -6.46 -12.38
N SER A 71 -10.16 -6.91 -13.54
CA SER A 71 -11.58 -6.76 -13.90
C SER A 71 -12.48 -7.62 -13.02
N ASP A 72 -12.04 -8.83 -12.66
CA ASP A 72 -12.83 -9.74 -11.82
C ASP A 72 -12.96 -9.17 -10.41
N LEU A 73 -11.88 -8.67 -9.82
CA LEU A 73 -11.94 -7.98 -8.53
C LEU A 73 -13.05 -6.92 -8.48
N LYS A 74 -13.12 -6.05 -9.49
CA LYS A 74 -14.16 -4.99 -9.57
C LYS A 74 -15.57 -5.56 -9.69
N ARG A 75 -15.76 -6.64 -10.45
CA ARG A 75 -17.06 -7.33 -10.57
C ARG A 75 -17.52 -7.93 -9.24
N TYR A 76 -16.57 -8.40 -8.43
CA TYR A 76 -16.81 -9.02 -7.13
C TYR A 76 -16.69 -8.04 -5.95
N GLY A 77 -16.86 -6.74 -6.22
CA GLY A 77 -17.07 -5.72 -5.18
C GLY A 77 -15.83 -4.92 -4.75
N PHE A 78 -14.67 -5.14 -5.36
CA PHE A 78 -13.49 -4.33 -5.09
C PHE A 78 -13.67 -2.92 -5.66
N ARG A 79 -13.51 -1.90 -4.80
CA ARG A 79 -13.61 -0.49 -5.17
C ARG A 79 -12.25 0.17 -4.93
N PRO A 80 -11.43 0.37 -5.99
CA PRO A 80 -10.10 0.93 -5.82
C PRO A 80 -10.17 2.36 -5.28
N SER A 81 -9.37 2.64 -4.26
CA SER A 81 -9.17 3.99 -3.74
C SER A 81 -8.31 4.82 -4.70
N PRO A 82 -8.55 6.14 -4.77
CA PRO A 82 -7.72 7.01 -5.60
C PRO A 82 -6.27 6.98 -5.13
N ASN A 83 -5.34 6.96 -6.09
CA ASN A 83 -3.89 6.91 -5.86
C ASN A 83 -3.40 5.64 -5.15
N VAL A 84 -4.18 4.58 -5.06
CA VAL A 84 -3.69 3.25 -4.68
C VAL A 84 -3.38 2.45 -5.94
N ILE A 85 -2.19 1.86 -5.98
CA ILE A 85 -1.77 0.91 -7.01
C ILE A 85 -1.91 -0.48 -6.41
N LEU A 86 -2.87 -1.25 -6.92
CA LEU A 86 -3.04 -2.66 -6.60
C LEU A 86 -2.48 -3.51 -7.75
N SER A 87 -1.56 -4.42 -7.43
CA SER A 87 -0.95 -5.36 -8.35
C SER A 87 -1.29 -6.80 -7.95
N ILE A 88 -1.76 -7.59 -8.91
CA ILE A 88 -1.95 -9.03 -8.77
C ILE A 88 -0.66 -9.69 -9.27
N ILE A 89 0.09 -10.30 -8.35
CA ILE A 89 1.36 -10.96 -8.66
C ILE A 89 1.12 -12.42 -9.05
N ASP A 90 0.24 -13.09 -8.33
CA ASP A 90 -0.23 -14.45 -8.60
C ASP A 90 -1.75 -14.44 -8.38
N GLY A 91 -2.51 -14.67 -9.44
CA GLY A 91 -3.98 -14.69 -9.40
C GLY A 91 -4.55 -16.09 -9.22
N SER A 92 -3.71 -17.10 -8.97
CA SER A 92 -4.16 -18.49 -8.84
C SER A 92 -4.80 -18.75 -7.47
N PRO A 93 -5.78 -19.66 -7.38
CA PRO A 93 -6.41 -20.05 -6.12
C PRO A 93 -5.40 -20.68 -5.13
N ALA A 94 -4.40 -21.40 -5.62
CA ALA A 94 -3.37 -22.06 -4.82
C ALA A 94 -2.18 -21.16 -4.44
N GLY A 95 -2.17 -19.91 -4.90
CA GLY A 95 -0.99 -19.06 -4.82
C GLY A 95 -1.27 -17.57 -4.71
N LEU A 96 -2.52 -17.17 -4.47
CA LEU A 96 -2.96 -15.78 -4.52
C LEU A 96 -1.98 -14.85 -3.80
N PHE A 97 -1.42 -13.93 -4.58
CA PHE A 97 -0.46 -12.94 -4.12
C PHE A 97 -0.87 -11.57 -4.65
N LEU A 98 -1.28 -10.70 -3.73
CA LEU A 98 -1.71 -9.34 -4.01
C LEU A 98 -0.75 -8.35 -3.34
N LEU A 99 -0.52 -7.22 -3.99
CA LEU A 99 0.26 -6.10 -3.47
C LEU A 99 -0.54 -4.81 -3.62
N SER A 100 -0.55 -3.97 -2.59
CA SER A 100 -1.17 -2.66 -2.59
C SER A 100 -0.19 -1.61 -2.08
N ARG A 101 -0.15 -0.45 -2.73
CA ARG A 101 0.67 0.68 -2.31
C ARG A 101 -0.05 1.98 -2.62
N TYR A 102 0.04 2.95 -1.72
CA TYR A 102 -0.33 4.32 -2.04
C TYR A 102 0.78 5.00 -2.88
N ASN A 103 0.39 5.68 -3.95
CA ASN A 103 1.28 6.39 -4.86
C ASN A 103 1.74 7.73 -4.26
N ALA A 104 2.54 7.66 -3.19
CA ALA A 104 3.22 8.80 -2.60
C ALA A 104 4.63 8.42 -2.10
N PRO A 105 5.59 9.34 -2.13
CA PRO A 105 6.91 9.13 -1.52
C PRO A 105 6.78 8.80 -0.03
N GLY A 106 7.53 7.80 0.44
CA GLY A 106 7.51 7.36 1.83
C GLY A 106 6.31 6.48 2.23
N ALA A 107 5.36 6.24 1.32
CA ALA A 107 4.28 5.29 1.57
C ALA A 107 4.79 3.84 1.52
N ARG A 108 4.30 3.03 2.46
CA ARG A 108 4.65 1.61 2.57
C ARG A 108 3.87 0.81 1.52
N ALA A 109 4.35 -0.39 1.23
CA ALA A 109 3.59 -1.36 0.47
C ALA A 109 3.02 -2.41 1.44
N PHE A 110 1.90 -2.99 1.05
CA PHE A 110 1.23 -4.04 1.78
C PHE A 110 1.04 -5.20 0.82
N PHE A 111 1.16 -6.41 1.33
CA PHE A 111 0.94 -7.58 0.50
C PHE A 111 0.22 -8.67 1.26
N SER A 112 -0.56 -9.47 0.53
CA SER A 112 -1.26 -10.63 1.08
C SER A 112 -0.86 -11.86 0.28
N TYR A 113 -0.62 -12.95 0.99
CA TYR A 113 -0.32 -14.23 0.37
C TYR A 113 -1.15 -15.34 1.00
N SER A 114 -1.75 -16.16 0.16
CA SER A 114 -2.46 -17.37 0.58
C SER A 114 -2.21 -18.50 -0.41
N ASN A 115 -1.91 -19.68 0.14
CA ASN A 115 -1.73 -20.92 -0.62
C ASN A 115 -3.06 -21.66 -0.87
N ASP A 116 -4.17 -21.12 -0.37
CA ASP A 116 -5.53 -21.64 -0.58
C ASP A 116 -6.55 -20.51 -0.46
N ALA A 117 -6.66 -19.69 -1.51
CA ALA A 117 -7.60 -18.58 -1.57
C ALA A 117 -9.04 -19.00 -1.91
N ALA A 118 -9.24 -20.24 -2.35
CA ALA A 118 -10.54 -20.79 -2.70
C ALA A 118 -11.34 -21.27 -1.46
N SER A 119 -10.65 -21.60 -0.37
CA SER A 119 -11.29 -22.01 0.88
C SER A 119 -11.93 -20.82 1.63
N PRO A 120 -13.26 -20.81 1.82
CA PRO A 120 -13.93 -19.76 2.57
C PRO A 120 -13.54 -19.78 4.06
N GLY A 121 -13.27 -18.61 4.63
CA GLY A 121 -13.03 -18.44 6.07
C GLY A 121 -11.57 -18.49 6.54
N GLN A 122 -10.60 -18.67 5.64
CA GLN A 122 -9.19 -18.43 5.95
C GLN A 122 -8.87 -16.95 5.73
N PRO A 123 -8.56 -16.15 6.77
CA PRO A 123 -8.08 -14.80 6.56
C PRO A 123 -6.72 -14.88 5.86
N GLY A 124 -6.62 -14.28 4.67
CA GLY A 124 -5.33 -14.09 4.02
C GLY A 124 -4.36 -13.43 4.97
N GLN A 125 -3.19 -14.01 5.16
CA GLN A 125 -2.17 -13.42 6.02
C GLN A 125 -1.66 -12.15 5.34
N ILE A 126 -1.99 -11.01 5.92
CA ILE A 126 -1.52 -9.71 5.44
C ILE A 126 -0.17 -9.44 6.06
N TRP A 127 0.84 -9.34 5.21
CA TRP A 127 2.19 -9.02 5.59
C TRP A 127 2.51 -7.57 5.22
N MET A 128 3.27 -6.91 6.10
CA MET A 128 3.69 -5.53 5.91
C MET A 128 5.16 -5.53 5.49
N ALA A 129 5.43 -5.25 4.21
CA ALA A 129 6.80 -4.94 3.76
C ALA A 129 6.89 -3.46 3.44
N GLN A 130 7.77 -2.74 4.14
CA GLN A 130 8.14 -1.42 3.69
C GLN A 130 9.01 -1.57 2.43
N VAL A 131 8.43 -1.35 1.25
CA VAL A 131 9.20 -1.14 0.02
C VAL A 131 9.85 0.23 0.14
N LEU A 132 11.10 0.27 0.60
CA LEU A 132 11.89 1.50 0.52
C LEU A 132 12.11 1.84 -0.96
N PRO A 133 12.10 3.13 -1.36
CA PRO A 133 12.52 3.51 -2.70
C PRO A 133 13.93 2.96 -2.99
N GLU A 134 14.24 2.66 -4.25
CA GLU A 134 15.54 2.12 -4.65
C GLU A 134 16.68 2.90 -3.98
N GLY A 135 17.52 2.19 -3.21
CA GLY A 135 18.72 2.76 -2.59
C GLY A 135 18.66 3.05 -1.09
N GLN A 136 17.59 2.73 -0.35
CA GLN A 136 17.63 2.81 1.13
C GLN A 136 17.59 1.44 1.80
N VAL A 137 18.69 1.08 2.48
CA VAL A 137 18.82 -0.12 3.31
C VAL A 137 17.91 0.04 4.53
N GLY A 138 16.89 -0.81 4.64
CA GLY A 138 15.93 -0.76 5.74
C GLY A 138 16.62 -0.99 7.09
N GLY A 139 16.40 -0.09 8.04
CA GLY A 139 16.74 -0.31 9.45
C GLY A 139 15.92 -1.45 10.07
N PRO A 140 16.29 -1.93 11.27
CA PRO A 140 15.69 -3.11 11.89
C PRO A 140 14.17 -2.98 12.00
N GLN A 141 13.48 -4.02 11.51
CA GLN A 141 12.03 -4.16 11.51
C GLN A 141 11.48 -3.97 12.93
N SER A 142 10.62 -2.98 13.14
CA SER A 142 9.89 -2.84 14.40
C SER A 142 8.58 -3.64 14.33
N PRO A 143 8.30 -4.52 15.31
CA PRO A 143 7.04 -5.24 15.43
C PRO A 143 5.96 -4.36 16.07
N GLY A 144 4.72 -4.48 15.61
CA GLY A 144 3.52 -4.09 16.37
C GLY A 144 2.90 -2.73 16.03
N LEU A 145 1.76 -2.76 15.32
CA LEU A 145 0.54 -2.09 15.77
C LEU A 145 -0.60 -3.10 15.66
N THR A 146 -0.84 -3.77 16.78
CA THR A 146 -2.07 -4.48 17.12
C THR A 146 -3.19 -3.44 17.31
N GLY A 147 -4.26 -3.57 16.53
CA GLY A 147 -5.38 -2.63 16.59
C GLY A 147 -6.62 -2.97 15.74
N GLY A 148 -7.01 -4.26 15.68
CA GLY A 148 -8.37 -4.80 15.52
C GLY A 148 -9.23 -4.53 14.25
N PRO A 149 -10.16 -5.45 13.89
CA PRO A 149 -10.65 -6.58 14.69
C PRO A 149 -9.98 -7.93 14.37
N SER A 150 -9.69 -8.69 15.43
CA SER A 150 -9.38 -10.14 15.47
C SER A 150 -10.57 -10.96 14.94
N ALA A 151 -10.50 -12.22 14.48
CA ALA A 151 -9.83 -13.43 14.97
C ALA A 151 -9.82 -14.48 13.81
N GLN A 152 -8.96 -15.49 13.73
CA GLN A 152 -8.81 -16.58 14.70
C GLN A 152 -7.41 -17.22 14.65
N GLY A 153 -6.91 -17.59 15.84
CA GLY A 153 -5.51 -17.84 16.13
C GLY A 153 -4.91 -19.12 15.54
N GLY A 154 -3.62 -19.01 15.24
CA GLY A 154 -2.65 -20.08 15.38
C GLY A 154 -1.55 -19.60 16.33
N GLU A 155 -1.11 -20.46 17.23
CA GLU A 155 0.04 -20.21 18.12
C GLU A 155 1.27 -19.72 17.33
N PRO A 156 2.20 -18.95 17.94
CA PRO A 156 3.48 -18.61 17.31
C PRO A 156 4.36 -19.87 17.26
N GLY A 157 4.05 -20.79 16.35
CA GLY A 157 4.71 -22.08 16.21
C GLY A 157 4.72 -22.54 14.75
N GLN A 158 5.91 -22.58 14.14
CA GLN A 158 6.25 -23.26 12.88
C GLN A 158 5.57 -22.86 11.54
N GLY A 159 4.34 -22.37 11.50
CA GLY A 159 3.63 -22.08 10.23
C GLY A 159 4.10 -20.80 9.52
N ASN A 160 4.52 -19.78 10.27
CA ASN A 160 4.94 -18.50 9.69
C ASN A 160 6.26 -18.60 8.91
N SER A 161 7.15 -19.50 9.33
CA SER A 161 8.47 -19.67 8.70
C SER A 161 8.39 -20.33 7.32
N SER A 162 7.47 -21.27 7.12
CA SER A 162 7.27 -21.93 5.81
C SER A 162 6.58 -21.01 4.82
N VAL A 163 5.60 -20.22 5.27
CA VAL A 163 4.96 -19.17 4.46
C VAL A 163 5.96 -18.08 4.09
N GLN A 164 6.79 -17.62 5.03
CA GLN A 164 7.88 -16.67 4.76
C GLN A 164 8.92 -17.21 3.78
N ALA A 165 9.32 -18.48 3.92
CA ALA A 165 10.25 -19.11 2.99
C ALA A 165 9.65 -19.25 1.58
N ASN A 166 8.37 -19.58 1.47
CA ASN A 166 7.66 -19.68 0.20
C ASN A 166 7.51 -18.30 -0.48
N LEU A 167 7.12 -17.28 0.29
CA LEU A 167 7.07 -15.88 -0.13
C LEU A 167 8.42 -15.40 -0.68
N LEU A 168 9.49 -15.61 0.09
CA LEU A 168 10.84 -15.21 -0.31
C LEU A 168 11.28 -15.92 -1.60
N GLY A 169 10.94 -17.21 -1.74
CA GLY A 169 11.16 -17.97 -2.96
C GLY A 169 10.41 -17.40 -4.18
N LYS A 170 9.11 -17.12 -4.03
CA LYS A 170 8.28 -16.52 -5.11
C LYS A 170 8.79 -15.14 -5.51
N CYS A 171 9.10 -14.28 -4.55
CA CYS A 171 9.65 -12.94 -4.81
C CYS A 171 11.00 -13.00 -5.55
N ASN A 172 11.91 -13.88 -5.13
CA ASN A 172 13.20 -14.06 -5.79
C ASN A 172 13.05 -14.62 -7.22
N ALA A 173 12.11 -15.54 -7.44
CA ALA A 173 11.84 -16.10 -8.76
C ALA A 173 11.28 -15.04 -9.72
N LEU A 174 10.31 -14.25 -9.27
CA LEU A 174 9.73 -13.15 -10.05
C LEU A 174 10.75 -12.06 -10.36
N ALA A 175 11.58 -11.68 -9.37
CA ALA A 175 12.66 -10.72 -9.58
C ALA A 175 13.67 -11.22 -10.62
N LYS A 176 14.03 -12.51 -10.56
CA LYS A 176 14.92 -13.13 -11.55
C LYS A 176 14.31 -13.15 -12.95
N GLU A 177 13.02 -13.42 -13.06
CA GLU A 177 12.33 -13.44 -14.35
C GLU A 177 12.19 -12.05 -14.95
N ALA A 178 11.81 -11.04 -14.16
CA ALA A 178 11.79 -9.65 -14.59
C ALA A 178 13.18 -9.18 -15.06
N LEU A 179 14.25 -9.55 -14.35
CA LEU A 179 15.62 -9.23 -14.73
C LEU A 179 16.01 -9.88 -16.06
N ARG A 180 15.63 -11.15 -16.29
CA ARG A 180 15.87 -11.84 -17.57
C ARG A 180 15.13 -11.19 -18.72
N GLN A 181 13.87 -10.82 -18.52
CA GLN A 181 13.07 -10.14 -19.54
C GLN A 181 13.69 -8.77 -19.88
N ALA A 182 14.06 -7.98 -18.87
CA ALA A 182 14.74 -6.70 -19.08
C ALA A 182 16.07 -6.88 -19.85
N PHE A 183 16.85 -7.91 -19.51
CA PHE A 183 18.08 -8.23 -20.23
C PHE A 183 17.82 -8.63 -21.69
N HIS A 184 16.82 -9.47 -21.96
CA HIS A 184 16.44 -9.84 -23.33
C HIS A 184 15.96 -8.65 -24.15
N THR A 185 15.14 -7.78 -23.56
CA THR A 185 14.66 -6.54 -24.20
C THR A 185 15.81 -5.59 -24.49
N ALA A 186 16.77 -5.45 -23.57
CA ALA A 186 17.97 -4.66 -23.80
C ALA A 186 18.83 -5.27 -24.93
N GLN A 187 18.98 -6.61 -24.95
CA GLN A 187 19.75 -7.29 -25.98
C GLN A 187 19.13 -7.15 -27.38
N SER A 188 17.80 -7.27 -27.51
CA SER A 188 17.11 -7.06 -28.79
C SER A 188 17.21 -5.61 -29.25
N PHE A 189 17.14 -4.65 -28.33
CA PHE A 189 17.36 -3.23 -28.63
C PHE A 189 18.76 -2.98 -29.22
N PHE A 190 19.82 -3.51 -28.61
CA PHE A 190 21.18 -3.32 -29.15
C PHE A 190 21.43 -4.06 -30.46
N GLN A 191 20.67 -5.12 -30.77
CA GLN A 191 20.71 -5.78 -32.07
C GLN A 191 20.03 -4.96 -33.17
N SER A 192 18.93 -4.27 -32.85
CA SER A 192 18.25 -3.38 -33.80
C SER A 192 18.91 -2.00 -33.92
N ASN A 193 19.68 -1.59 -32.91
CA ASN A 193 20.30 -0.27 -32.81
C ASN A 193 21.82 -0.42 -32.52
N PRO A 194 22.64 -0.76 -33.53
CA PRO A 194 24.08 -0.97 -33.37
C PRO A 194 24.84 0.27 -32.89
N ASP A 195 24.25 1.45 -33.09
CA ASP A 195 24.82 2.75 -32.72
C ASP A 195 24.62 3.08 -31.22
N GLY A 196 23.82 2.29 -30.49
CA GLY A 196 23.62 2.39 -29.04
C GLY A 196 22.94 3.68 -28.55
N VAL A 197 22.44 4.53 -29.44
CA VAL A 197 21.81 5.81 -29.09
C VAL A 197 20.37 5.58 -28.60
N LEU A 198 20.11 5.93 -27.34
CA LEU A 198 18.76 5.98 -26.77
C LEU A 198 18.04 7.23 -27.30
N THR A 199 17.25 7.09 -28.37
CA THR A 199 16.34 8.15 -28.82
C THR A 199 15.11 8.19 -27.91
N LYS A 200 14.46 9.35 -27.78
CA LYS A 200 13.27 9.53 -26.91
C LYS A 200 12.08 8.62 -27.27
N GLU A 201 12.13 7.98 -28.43
CA GLU A 201 11.16 7.00 -28.94
C GLU A 201 11.41 5.58 -28.37
N ALA A 202 12.57 5.33 -27.74
CA ALA A 202 13.01 4.03 -27.23
C ALA A 202 12.82 3.83 -25.70
N LEU A 203 12.22 4.81 -25.03
CA LEU A 203 11.88 4.83 -23.60
C LEU A 203 10.36 4.89 -23.43
#